data_AF-A0A7Z8Y208-F1
#
_entry.id   AF-A0A7Z8Y208-F1
#
_cell.length_a   1.000
_cell.length_b   1.000
_cell.length_c   1.000
_cell.angle_alpha   90.00
_cell.angle_beta   90.00
_cell.angle_gamma   90.00
#
_symmetry.space_group_name_H-M   'P 1'
#
loop_
_entity.id
_entity.type
_entity.pdbx_description
1 polymer ?
#
loop_
_entity_poly.entity_id
_entity_poly.type
_entity_poly.pdbx_seq_one_letter_code
_entity_poly.pdbx_strand_id
1 'polypeptide(L)'
;MRDLLASSRTPDHTTAAQSAAPLGTILERVRFEGVGTIPLYVGPGVTQTVVARSRFSGRSVSTAVYLDAESAGTVIQDNDFTIRTGREQIAVDGSGANRIIGNRFALGGRGGVFLYRNCGEDGVIRHQTPSYNQITDNVFSGVGWLRPRTVVVGAREGNRSYCGDDAGYPFGSSADDGDGATGNRVERNRTRP
;
A
#
# COMPACT_ATOMS: atom_id res chain seq x y z
N MET A 1 -6.76 16.37 8.77
CA MET A 1 -7.26 15.23 9.57
C MET A 1 -8.71 15.40 9.99
N ARG A 2 -9.16 16.54 10.57
CA ARG A 2 -10.59 16.73 10.91
C ARG A 2 -11.54 16.56 9.72
N ASP A 3 -11.15 17.05 8.54
CA ASP A 3 -11.96 16.91 7.32
C ASP A 3 -12.00 15.46 6.79
N LEU A 4 -10.89 14.72 6.91
CA LEU A 4 -10.82 13.31 6.51
C LEU A 4 -11.69 12.44 7.43
N LEU A 5 -11.58 12.63 8.75
CA LEU A 5 -12.38 11.92 9.73
C LEU A 5 -13.89 12.15 9.52
N ALA A 6 -14.29 13.42 9.38
CA ALA A 6 -15.70 13.76 9.12
C ALA A 6 -16.19 13.16 7.80
N SER A 7 -15.39 13.24 6.74
CA SER A 7 -15.71 12.67 5.44
C SER A 7 -15.84 11.14 5.50
N SER A 8 -14.97 10.46 6.25
CA SER A 8 -14.98 8.99 6.39
C SER A 8 -16.27 8.45 7.02
N ARG A 9 -17.02 9.29 7.72
CA ARG A 9 -18.31 8.94 8.34
C ARG A 9 -19.50 9.09 7.40
N THR A 10 -19.24 9.22 6.10
CA THR A 10 -20.25 9.28 5.06
C THR A 10 -20.08 8.13 4.07
N PRO A 11 -21.16 7.53 3.54
CA PRO A 11 -21.07 6.43 2.58
C PRO A 11 -20.29 6.74 1.30
N ASP A 12 -20.30 8.01 0.86
CA ASP A 12 -19.65 8.44 -0.39
C ASP A 12 -18.19 8.86 -0.19
N HIS A 13 -17.57 8.49 0.94
CA HIS A 13 -16.22 8.94 1.30
C HIS A 13 -15.18 8.67 0.23
N THR A 14 -15.15 7.46 -0.35
CA THR A 14 -14.17 7.10 -1.39
C THR A 14 -14.27 8.04 -2.59
N THR A 15 -15.48 8.30 -3.08
CA THR A 15 -15.71 9.21 -4.21
C THR A 15 -15.30 10.64 -3.85
N ALA A 16 -15.68 11.12 -2.66
CA ALA A 16 -15.29 12.45 -2.19
C ALA A 16 -13.76 12.59 -2.08
N ALA A 17 -13.09 11.62 -1.45
CA ALA A 17 -11.64 11.60 -1.28
C ALA A 17 -10.91 11.59 -2.64
N GLN A 18 -11.32 10.74 -3.57
CA GLN A 18 -10.71 10.66 -4.90
C GLN A 18 -10.92 11.94 -5.72
N SER A 19 -12.10 12.56 -5.61
CA SER A 19 -12.41 13.80 -6.34
C SER A 19 -11.60 15.02 -5.86
N ALA A 20 -11.18 15.01 -4.60
CA ALA A 20 -10.43 16.09 -3.97
C ALA A 20 -8.90 15.90 -4.03
N ALA A 21 -8.44 14.72 -4.46
CA ALA A 21 -7.04 14.34 -4.43
C ALA A 21 -6.36 14.51 -5.82
N PRO A 22 -5.01 14.60 -5.85
CA PRO A 22 -4.26 14.55 -7.09
C PRO A 22 -4.57 13.33 -7.97
N LEU A 23 -4.57 13.57 -9.29
CA LEU A 23 -4.79 12.57 -10.34
C LEU A 23 -3.63 12.61 -11.34
N GLY A 24 -3.10 11.44 -11.71
CA GLY A 24 -2.20 11.33 -12.86
C GLY A 24 -0.78 11.84 -12.64
N THR A 25 -0.29 11.84 -11.40
CA THR A 25 1.10 12.23 -11.08
C THR A 25 2.10 11.24 -11.68
N ILE A 26 3.10 11.73 -12.42
CA ILE A 26 4.14 10.88 -13.04
C ILE A 26 5.51 11.18 -12.43
N LEU A 27 6.17 10.14 -11.92
CA LEU A 27 7.51 10.14 -11.38
C LEU A 27 8.36 9.11 -12.14
N GLU A 28 9.15 9.57 -13.10
CA GLU A 28 9.95 8.69 -13.96
C GLU A 28 11.45 9.00 -13.81
N ARG A 29 12.28 7.95 -13.71
CA ARG A 29 13.75 8.08 -13.55
C ARG A 29 14.16 8.94 -12.36
N VAL A 30 13.38 8.87 -11.28
CA VAL A 30 13.64 9.58 -10.03
C VAL A 30 14.52 8.73 -9.12
N ARG A 31 15.41 9.37 -8.36
CA ARG A 31 16.12 8.74 -7.24
C ARG A 31 15.45 9.18 -5.93
N PHE A 32 14.82 8.24 -5.25
CA PHE A 32 14.29 8.41 -3.92
C PHE A 32 15.33 7.97 -2.89
N GLU A 33 15.69 8.87 -1.98
CA GLU A 33 16.66 8.62 -0.91
C GLU A 33 15.97 8.67 0.44
N GLY A 34 15.81 7.51 1.07
CA GLY A 34 15.21 7.39 2.39
C GLY A 34 16.17 7.83 3.48
N VAL A 35 15.74 8.79 4.31
CA VAL A 35 16.49 9.31 5.47
C VAL A 35 15.69 9.29 6.77
N GLY A 36 14.50 8.68 6.78
CA GLY A 36 13.59 8.76 7.91
C GLY A 36 12.37 7.86 7.76
N THR A 37 11.20 8.47 7.56
CA THR A 37 9.92 7.78 7.41
C THR A 37 9.74 7.22 6.00
N ILE A 38 8.64 7.52 5.31
CA ILE A 38 8.26 6.90 4.03
C ILE A 38 8.73 7.81 2.89
N PRO A 39 9.66 7.36 2.02
CA PRO A 39 10.15 8.17 0.91
C PRO A 39 9.08 8.59 -0.10
N LEU A 40 8.10 7.73 -0.36
CA LEU A 40 6.96 8.04 -1.22
C LEU A 40 5.64 7.63 -0.56
N TYR A 41 4.81 8.64 -0.27
CA TYR A 41 3.47 8.46 0.28
C TYR A 41 2.43 8.88 -0.76
N VAL A 42 1.65 7.92 -1.26
CA VAL A 42 0.49 8.17 -2.11
C VAL A 42 -0.71 8.29 -1.17
N GLY A 43 -1.10 9.53 -0.89
CA GLY A 43 -2.07 9.85 0.15
C GLY A 43 -3.52 9.46 -0.19
N PRO A 44 -4.44 9.67 0.76
CA PRO A 44 -5.83 9.25 0.61
C PRO A 44 -6.47 9.79 -0.66
N GLY A 45 -7.20 8.94 -1.38
CA GLY A 45 -7.91 9.32 -2.60
C GLY A 45 -7.01 9.56 -3.84
N VAL A 46 -5.69 9.60 -3.72
CA VAL A 46 -4.82 9.87 -4.89
C VAL A 46 -4.98 8.76 -5.92
N THR A 47 -5.15 9.14 -7.19
CA THR A 47 -5.39 8.15 -8.26
C THR A 47 -4.41 8.28 -9.43
N GLN A 48 -4.14 7.14 -10.08
CA GLN A 48 -3.36 7.06 -11.32
C GLN A 48 -1.92 7.60 -11.21
N THR A 49 -1.29 7.49 -10.04
CA THR A 49 0.14 7.81 -9.90
C THR A 49 0.97 6.80 -10.68
N VAL A 50 2.00 7.26 -11.40
CA VAL A 50 2.96 6.40 -12.09
C VAL A 50 4.35 6.62 -11.51
N VAL A 51 4.98 5.54 -11.07
CA VAL A 51 6.38 5.51 -10.62
C VAL A 51 7.12 4.51 -11.50
N ALA A 52 7.94 5.01 -12.41
CA ALA A 52 8.58 4.17 -13.43
C ALA A 52 10.09 4.35 -13.50
N ARG A 53 10.81 3.26 -13.71
CA ARG A 53 12.27 3.24 -13.98
C ARG A 53 13.09 4.06 -12.97
N SER A 54 12.62 4.09 -11.72
CA SER A 54 13.16 4.89 -10.63
C SER A 54 13.93 3.99 -9.66
N ARG A 55 14.65 4.62 -8.71
CA ARG A 55 15.46 3.91 -7.71
C ARG A 55 15.13 4.36 -6.32
N PHE A 56 14.92 3.42 -5.41
CA PHE A 56 14.73 3.65 -3.99
C PHE A 56 15.94 3.11 -3.23
N SER A 57 16.60 3.99 -2.47
CA SER A 57 17.81 3.66 -1.69
C SER A 57 17.79 4.31 -0.31
N GLY A 58 18.80 4.06 0.52
CA GLY A 58 18.91 4.61 1.87
C GLY A 58 18.17 3.76 2.91
N ARG A 59 17.49 4.41 3.86
CA ARG A 59 16.77 3.76 4.96
C ARG A 59 15.41 4.40 5.21
N SER A 60 14.42 3.54 5.45
CA SER A 60 13.12 3.90 6.02
C SER A 60 12.90 3.14 7.32
N VAL A 61 12.37 3.80 8.34
CA VAL A 61 11.86 3.13 9.56
C VAL A 61 10.52 2.44 9.35
N SER A 62 9.85 2.71 8.21
CA SER A 62 8.56 2.16 7.81
C SER A 62 8.73 1.42 6.46
N THR A 63 7.96 1.79 5.43
CA THR A 63 8.00 1.25 4.07
C THR A 63 8.73 2.18 3.10
N ALA A 64 9.07 1.68 1.90
CA ALA A 64 9.61 2.52 0.83
C ALA A 64 8.50 3.32 0.13
N VAL A 65 7.37 2.66 -0.09
CA VAL A 65 6.15 3.24 -0.68
C VAL A 65 4.96 2.87 0.19
N TYR A 66 4.06 3.83 0.38
CA TYR A 66 2.78 3.62 1.05
C TYR A 66 1.67 4.09 0.12
N LEU A 67 0.78 3.18 -0.28
CA LEU A 67 -0.44 3.49 -1.00
C LEU A 67 -1.56 3.50 0.03
N ASP A 68 -2.02 4.70 0.38
CA ASP A 68 -2.98 4.91 1.45
C ASP A 68 -4.42 4.63 0.99
N ALA A 69 -5.37 4.65 1.92
CA ALA A 69 -6.73 4.23 1.62
C ALA A 69 -7.42 5.16 0.63
N GLU A 70 -8.43 4.62 -0.06
CA GLU A 70 -9.17 5.29 -1.12
C GLU A 70 -8.30 5.69 -2.33
N SER A 71 -6.97 5.50 -2.29
CA SER A 71 -6.11 5.65 -3.47
C SER A 71 -6.31 4.48 -4.44
N ALA A 72 -6.11 4.71 -5.73
CA ALA A 72 -6.30 3.64 -6.72
C ALA A 72 -5.49 3.82 -8.00
N GLY A 73 -5.23 2.72 -8.69
CA GLY A 73 -4.67 2.74 -10.04
C GLY A 73 -3.22 3.19 -10.11
N THR A 74 -2.47 3.12 -9.01
CA THR A 74 -1.04 3.44 -9.03
C THR A 74 -0.28 2.39 -9.84
N VAL A 75 0.61 2.83 -10.72
CA VAL A 75 1.53 1.98 -11.47
C VAL A 75 2.93 2.14 -10.91
N ILE A 76 3.48 1.07 -10.33
CA ILE A 76 4.87 0.99 -9.84
C ILE A 76 5.58 0.00 -10.75
N GLN A 77 6.36 0.51 -11.70
CA GLN A 77 6.90 -0.30 -12.79
C GLN A 77 8.41 -0.16 -13.00
N ASP A 78 9.08 -1.30 -13.16
CA ASP A 78 10.50 -1.38 -13.56
C ASP A 78 11.44 -0.57 -12.65
N ASN A 79 11.13 -0.49 -11.35
CA ASN A 79 11.93 0.22 -10.37
C ASN A 79 12.89 -0.72 -9.64
N ASP A 80 13.99 -0.15 -9.15
CA ASP A 80 14.96 -0.84 -8.29
C ASP A 80 14.81 -0.38 -6.84
N PHE A 81 14.53 -1.33 -5.94
CA PHE A 81 14.43 -1.11 -4.50
C PHE A 81 15.60 -1.76 -3.78
N THR A 82 16.61 -0.96 -3.45
CA THR A 82 17.75 -1.35 -2.60
C THR A 82 17.68 -0.74 -1.20
N ILE A 83 16.62 0.02 -0.94
CA ILE A 83 16.33 0.66 0.35
C ILE A 83 16.14 -0.37 1.47
N ARG A 84 16.67 -0.06 2.66
CA ARG A 84 16.42 -0.83 3.88
C ARG A 84 15.17 -0.32 4.57
N THR A 85 14.20 -1.19 4.83
CA THR A 85 12.92 -0.82 5.46
C THR A 85 12.77 -1.46 6.84
N GLY A 86 12.00 -0.84 7.72
CA GLY A 86 11.57 -1.44 9.00
C GLY A 86 10.42 -2.43 8.81
N ARG A 87 9.59 -2.17 7.79
CA ARG A 87 8.44 -2.94 7.35
C ARG A 87 8.67 -3.55 5.97
N GLU A 88 7.62 -4.07 5.35
CA GLU A 88 7.60 -4.37 3.92
C GLU A 88 8.02 -3.18 3.05
N GLN A 89 8.50 -3.44 1.82
CA GLN A 89 8.93 -2.35 0.95
C GLN A 89 7.76 -1.54 0.36
N ILE A 90 6.64 -2.19 0.04
CA ILE A 90 5.42 -1.52 -0.43
C ILE A 90 4.24 -1.96 0.45
N ALA A 91 3.57 -0.98 1.07
CA ALA A 91 2.27 -1.18 1.70
C ALA A 91 1.16 -0.71 0.76
N VAL A 92 0.13 -1.54 0.62
CA VAL A 92 -1.11 -1.25 -0.10
C VAL A 92 -2.23 -1.31 0.94
N ASP A 93 -2.53 -0.16 1.54
CA ASP A 93 -3.49 0.00 2.64
C ASP A 93 -4.82 0.51 2.11
N GLY A 94 -5.80 -0.37 1.95
CA GLY A 94 -7.12 0.00 1.40
C GLY A 94 -7.04 0.61 -0.01
N SER A 95 -5.98 0.27 -0.77
CA SER A 95 -5.71 0.82 -2.11
C SER A 95 -5.95 -0.20 -3.21
N GLY A 96 -6.74 0.19 -4.22
CA GLY A 96 -7.30 -0.71 -5.22
C GLY A 96 -6.71 -0.56 -6.63
N ALA A 97 -6.83 -1.62 -7.43
CA ALA A 97 -6.49 -1.61 -8.86
C ALA A 97 -5.06 -1.16 -9.21
N ASN A 98 -4.11 -1.30 -8.28
CA ASN A 98 -2.72 -0.92 -8.52
C ASN A 98 -1.99 -1.97 -9.36
N ARG A 99 -0.93 -1.55 -10.04
CA ARG A 99 -0.08 -2.40 -10.89
C ARG A 99 1.36 -2.28 -10.44
N ILE A 100 1.87 -3.31 -9.78
CA ILE A 100 3.25 -3.40 -9.29
C ILE A 100 3.97 -4.44 -10.15
N ILE A 101 4.68 -3.97 -11.17
CA ILE A 101 5.12 -4.81 -12.30
C ILE A 101 6.63 -4.68 -12.54
N GLY A 102 7.32 -5.81 -12.72
CA GLY A 102 8.70 -5.81 -13.24
C GLY A 102 9.76 -5.20 -12.30
N ASN A 103 9.41 -4.91 -11.05
CA ASN A 103 10.33 -4.29 -10.10
C ASN A 103 11.33 -5.29 -9.53
N ARG A 104 12.46 -4.78 -9.05
CA ARG A 104 13.50 -5.55 -8.38
C ARG A 104 13.61 -5.10 -6.93
N PHE A 105 13.42 -6.03 -6.00
CA PHE A 105 13.40 -5.76 -4.56
C PHE A 105 14.53 -6.52 -3.86
N ALA A 106 15.42 -5.79 -3.17
CA ALA A 106 16.40 -6.36 -2.25
C ALA A 106 15.87 -6.24 -0.81
N LEU A 107 15.28 -7.31 -0.28
CA LEU A 107 14.43 -7.23 0.91
C LEU A 107 15.21 -7.20 2.23
N GLY A 108 16.44 -7.73 2.27
CA GLY A 108 17.24 -7.78 3.50
C GLY A 108 16.51 -8.44 4.69
N GLY A 109 15.73 -9.50 4.41
CA GLY A 109 14.92 -10.23 5.40
C GLY A 109 13.53 -9.63 5.68
N ARG A 110 13.16 -8.50 5.08
CA ARG A 110 11.85 -7.85 5.25
C ARG A 110 10.82 -8.32 4.22
N GLY A 111 9.59 -7.81 4.34
CA GLY A 111 8.52 -8.11 3.40
C GLY A 111 8.67 -7.36 2.07
N GLY A 112 8.13 -7.91 0.98
CA GLY A 112 8.07 -7.22 -0.31
C GLY A 112 6.88 -6.28 -0.42
N VAL A 113 5.73 -6.81 -0.82
CA VAL A 113 4.49 -6.06 -1.08
C VAL A 113 3.36 -6.62 -0.22
N PHE A 114 2.84 -5.86 0.74
CA PHE A 114 1.74 -6.31 1.60
C PHE A 114 0.47 -5.52 1.29
N LEU A 115 -0.63 -6.26 1.11
CA LEU A 115 -1.96 -5.73 0.89
C LEU A 115 -2.77 -5.96 2.16
N TYR A 116 -3.33 -4.88 2.70
CA TYR A 116 -4.17 -4.92 3.88
C TYR A 116 -5.12 -3.72 3.89
N ARG A 117 -6.03 -3.67 4.85
CA ARG A 117 -6.83 -2.48 5.15
C ARG A 117 -6.66 -2.18 6.63
N ASN A 118 -6.33 -0.94 6.96
CA ASN A 118 -6.41 -0.50 8.34
C ASN A 118 -7.86 -0.40 8.80
N CYS A 119 -8.06 -0.60 10.09
CA CYS A 119 -9.34 -0.53 10.78
C CYS A 119 -9.18 0.49 11.90
N GLY A 120 -10.03 1.50 12.05
CA GLY A 120 -10.06 2.36 13.24
C GLY A 120 -8.86 3.29 13.52
N GLU A 121 -7.78 3.30 12.74
CA GLU A 121 -6.65 4.20 13.00
C GLU A 121 -7.10 5.67 13.03
N ASP A 122 -6.88 6.36 14.15
CA ASP A 122 -7.38 7.71 14.46
C ASP A 122 -8.92 7.89 14.35
N GLY A 123 -9.67 6.79 14.45
CA GLY A 123 -11.13 6.73 14.27
C GLY A 123 -11.61 6.95 12.84
N VAL A 124 -10.69 6.94 11.86
CA VAL A 124 -10.99 7.13 10.44
C VAL A 124 -11.40 5.79 9.82
N ILE A 125 -12.58 5.77 9.19
CA ILE A 125 -13.11 4.58 8.53
C ILE A 125 -12.42 4.39 7.18
N ARG A 126 -11.83 3.22 6.95
CA ARG A 126 -11.29 2.82 5.63
C ARG A 126 -12.39 2.13 4.83
N HIS A 127 -12.85 2.79 3.77
CA HIS A 127 -13.96 2.29 2.94
C HIS A 127 -13.48 1.28 1.92
N GLN A 128 -12.38 1.60 1.27
CA GLN A 128 -11.91 0.83 0.14
C GLN A 128 -11.06 -0.38 0.60
N THR A 129 -11.29 -1.55 0.00
CA THR A 129 -10.47 -2.75 0.22
C THR A 129 -9.28 -2.78 -0.74
N PRO A 130 -8.17 -3.48 -0.39
CA PRO A 130 -7.01 -3.60 -1.28
C PRO A 130 -7.27 -4.65 -2.36
N SER A 131 -8.21 -4.37 -3.25
CA SER A 131 -8.75 -5.30 -4.25
C SER A 131 -8.27 -5.00 -5.67
N TYR A 132 -8.32 -6.01 -6.53
CA TYR A 132 -8.00 -5.93 -7.97
C TYR A 132 -6.57 -5.47 -8.30
N ASN A 133 -5.65 -5.57 -7.34
CA ASN A 133 -4.25 -5.25 -7.55
C ASN A 133 -3.56 -6.34 -8.37
N GLN A 134 -2.62 -5.92 -9.21
CA GLN A 134 -1.78 -6.81 -10.01
C GLN A 134 -0.34 -6.68 -9.54
N ILE A 135 0.23 -7.76 -9.03
CA ILE A 135 1.61 -7.84 -8.58
C ILE A 135 2.28 -8.93 -9.41
N THR A 136 2.90 -8.53 -10.52
CA THR A 136 3.37 -9.48 -11.52
C THR A 136 4.81 -9.24 -11.95
N ASP A 137 5.49 -10.32 -12.33
CA ASP A 137 6.79 -10.26 -13.00
C ASP A 137 7.91 -9.57 -12.17
N ASN A 138 7.70 -9.40 -10.86
CA ASN A 138 8.70 -8.81 -9.96
C ASN A 138 9.77 -9.84 -9.57
N VAL A 139 10.93 -9.33 -9.18
CA VAL A 139 12.03 -10.15 -8.66
C VAL A 139 12.35 -9.73 -7.23
N PHE A 140 12.26 -10.67 -6.30
CA PHE A 140 12.59 -10.48 -4.89
C PHE A 140 13.89 -11.23 -4.57
N SER A 141 14.85 -10.57 -3.92
CA SER A 141 16.07 -11.19 -3.40
C SER A 141 16.26 -10.87 -1.92
N GLY A 142 17.11 -11.66 -1.24
CA GLY A 142 17.36 -11.47 0.19
C GLY A 142 16.10 -11.65 1.04
N VAL A 143 15.23 -12.60 0.66
CA VAL A 143 14.05 -12.97 1.45
C VAL A 143 14.46 -13.56 2.80
N GLY A 144 13.63 -13.37 3.83
CA GLY A 144 13.87 -13.98 5.13
C GLY A 144 13.85 -15.50 5.07
N TRP A 145 14.87 -16.16 5.61
CA TRP A 145 15.05 -17.62 5.52
C TRP A 145 13.90 -18.41 6.15
N LEU A 146 13.46 -18.02 7.36
CA LEU A 146 12.43 -18.74 8.11
C LEU A 146 11.00 -18.41 7.65
N ARG A 147 10.77 -17.20 7.13
CA ARG A 147 9.44 -16.70 6.75
C ARG A 147 9.56 -15.80 5.51
N PRO A 148 9.76 -16.39 4.32
CA PRO A 148 9.85 -15.61 3.09
C PRO A 148 8.48 -14.99 2.78
N ARG A 149 8.37 -13.66 2.85
CA ARG A 149 7.13 -12.91 2.61
C ARG A 149 7.33 -11.91 1.47
N THR A 150 7.23 -12.39 0.24
CA THR A 150 7.41 -11.54 -0.96
C THR A 150 6.16 -10.75 -1.26
N VAL A 151 5.01 -11.42 -1.37
CA VAL A 151 3.69 -10.79 -1.53
C VAL A 151 2.74 -11.43 -0.53
N VAL A 152 2.03 -10.61 0.25
CA VAL A 152 1.04 -11.09 1.23
C VAL A 152 -0.25 -10.32 1.01
N VAL A 153 -1.32 -11.05 0.70
CA VAL A 153 -2.68 -10.52 0.61
C VAL A 153 -3.37 -10.84 1.93
N GLY A 154 -4.08 -9.88 2.50
CA GLY A 154 -4.68 -10.07 3.82
C GLY A 154 -3.64 -9.99 4.93
N ALA A 155 -2.74 -9.01 4.88
CA ALA A 155 -1.59 -8.96 5.78
C ALA A 155 -1.95 -8.52 7.21
N ARG A 156 -3.16 -7.99 7.46
CA ARG A 156 -3.62 -7.58 8.79
C ARG A 156 -4.88 -8.29 9.24
N GLU A 157 -5.90 -8.39 8.37
CA GLU A 157 -7.19 -9.06 8.63
C GLU A 157 -7.79 -8.67 10.00
N GLY A 158 -7.98 -7.37 10.24
CA GLY A 158 -8.59 -6.88 11.48
C GLY A 158 -7.77 -7.14 12.76
N ASN A 159 -6.50 -7.54 12.67
CA ASN A 159 -5.69 -7.86 13.84
C ASN A 159 -4.93 -6.64 14.36
N ARG A 160 -5.66 -5.58 14.76
CA ARG A 160 -5.10 -4.37 15.38
C ARG A 160 -5.91 -3.97 16.60
N SER A 161 -5.22 -3.49 17.64
CA SER A 161 -5.83 -3.08 18.90
C SER A 161 -6.79 -1.90 18.76
N TYR A 162 -6.62 -1.11 17.70
CA TYR A 162 -7.38 0.10 17.42
C TYR A 162 -8.53 -0.12 16.43
N CYS A 163 -8.81 -1.36 15.99
CA CYS A 163 -9.88 -1.61 15.01
C CYS A 163 -11.25 -1.08 15.46
N GLY A 164 -11.57 -1.16 16.76
CA GLY A 164 -12.84 -0.68 17.29
C GLY A 164 -13.00 0.84 17.40
N ASP A 165 -11.96 1.62 17.09
CA ASP A 165 -11.96 3.07 17.31
C ASP A 165 -12.83 3.84 16.29
N ASP A 166 -13.22 3.21 15.18
CA ASP A 166 -14.13 3.78 14.17
C ASP A 166 -15.55 3.20 14.21
N ALA A 167 -15.89 2.38 15.20
CA ALA A 167 -17.16 1.65 15.29
C ALA A 167 -18.41 2.55 15.30
N GLY A 168 -19.54 2.00 14.84
CA GLY A 168 -20.87 2.65 14.88
C GLY A 168 -21.43 3.07 13.52
N TYR A 169 -20.75 2.73 12.42
CA TYR A 169 -21.17 3.05 11.05
C TYR A 169 -21.37 1.77 10.22
N PRO A 170 -22.32 1.76 9.27
CA PRO A 170 -22.71 0.55 8.53
C PRO A 170 -21.83 0.26 7.30
N PHE A 171 -20.61 0.81 7.23
CA PHE A 171 -19.74 0.71 6.05
C PHE A 171 -18.26 0.67 6.44
N GLY A 172 -17.41 0.32 5.47
CA GLY A 172 -15.96 0.35 5.60
C GLY A 172 -15.46 -0.54 6.74
N SER A 173 -14.36 -0.15 7.37
CA SER A 173 -13.77 -0.88 8.49
C SER A 173 -14.68 -0.91 9.71
N SER A 174 -15.48 0.13 9.92
CA SER A 174 -16.45 0.16 11.03
C SER A 174 -17.49 -0.96 10.97
N ALA A 175 -17.80 -1.50 9.78
CA ALA A 175 -18.76 -2.60 9.63
C ALA A 175 -18.07 -3.97 9.60
N ASP A 176 -16.83 -4.03 9.10
CA ASP A 176 -16.02 -5.23 9.00
C ASP A 176 -14.55 -4.85 9.05
N ASP A 177 -13.82 -5.27 10.08
CA ASP A 177 -12.40 -4.99 10.26
C ASP A 177 -11.50 -5.79 9.32
N GLY A 178 -12.03 -6.81 8.63
CA GLY A 178 -11.29 -7.66 7.70
C GLY A 178 -10.66 -6.88 6.55
N ASP A 179 -9.61 -7.41 5.94
CA ASP A 179 -8.97 -6.70 4.83
C ASP A 179 -9.91 -6.65 3.60
N GLY A 180 -10.79 -7.64 3.43
CA GLY A 180 -11.81 -7.68 2.37
C GLY A 180 -11.20 -7.73 0.95
N ALA A 181 -9.96 -8.19 0.84
CA ALA A 181 -9.18 -8.17 -0.38
C ALA A 181 -9.69 -9.21 -1.39
N THR A 182 -10.12 -8.76 -2.57
CA THR A 182 -10.68 -9.63 -3.62
C THR A 182 -10.09 -9.33 -4.99
N GLY A 183 -10.14 -10.29 -5.92
CA GLY A 183 -9.74 -10.10 -7.32
C GLY A 183 -8.27 -9.74 -7.56
N ASN A 184 -7.40 -9.86 -6.54
CA ASN A 184 -5.97 -9.60 -6.67
C ASN A 184 -5.29 -10.70 -7.51
N ARG A 185 -4.34 -10.30 -8.36
CA ARG A 185 -3.56 -11.20 -9.20
C ARG A 185 -2.08 -11.15 -8.81
N VAL A 186 -1.57 -12.26 -8.29
CA VAL A 186 -0.17 -12.43 -7.88
C VAL A 186 0.43 -13.57 -8.68
N GLU A 187 1.30 -13.27 -9.64
CA GLU A 187 1.77 -14.27 -10.60
C GLU A 187 3.13 -13.91 -11.20
N ARG A 188 3.86 -14.91 -11.70
CA ARG A 188 5.16 -14.76 -12.38
C ARG A 188 6.22 -13.96 -11.60
N ASN A 189 6.01 -13.74 -10.31
CA ASN A 189 7.00 -13.20 -9.40
C ASN A 189 8.07 -14.26 -9.14
N ARG A 190 9.33 -13.84 -9.07
CA ARG A 190 10.47 -14.74 -8.84
C ARG A 190 11.16 -14.36 -7.54
N THR A 191 11.39 -15.37 -6.71
CA THR A 191 12.28 -15.24 -5.55
C THR A 191 13.65 -15.75 -5.95
N ARG A 192 14.68 -14.93 -5.75
CA ARG A 192 16.09 -15.31 -5.88
C ARG A 192 16.69 -15.58 -4.50
N PRO A 193 17.62 -16.54 -4.39
CA PRO A 193 18.43 -16.71 -3.20
C PRO A 193 19.09 -15.40 -2.76
#